data_AF-A0A6B0WHQ6-F1
#
_entry.id   AF-A0A6B0WHQ6-F1
#
_cell.length_a   1.000
_cell.length_b   1.000
_cell.length_c   1.000
_cell.angle_alpha   90.00
_cell.angle_beta   90.00
_cell.angle_gamma   90.00
#
_symmetry.space_group_name_H-M   'P 1'
#
loop_
_entity.id
_entity.type
_entity.pdbx_description
1 polymer ?
#
loop_
_entity_poly.entity_id
_entity_poly.type
_entity_poly.pdbx_seq_one_letter_code
_entity_poly.pdbx_strand_id
1 'polypeptide(L)'
;MAVTHVAPAVREERAAVDSQIAEAVCALLIRGDRLAAGERFAEIVERHQRRATRIAYYYLRDPAEVDEAVQDAFLKAFVNIRSFRERLYFELWFTRILVNGCLDRLKSRARRNRW
;
A
#
# COMPACT_ATOMS: atom_id res chain seq x y z
N MET A 1 19.15 -7.04 19.49
CA MET A 1 19.09 -6.74 18.04
C MET A 1 18.50 -5.34 17.88
N ALA A 2 19.26 -4.42 17.29
CA ALA A 2 18.91 -2.99 17.23
C ALA A 2 17.63 -2.77 16.41
N VAL A 3 16.54 -2.38 17.08
CA VAL A 3 15.40 -1.77 16.41
C VAL A 3 15.89 -0.40 15.94
N THR A 4 16.08 -0.24 14.64
CA THR A 4 16.50 1.03 14.04
C THR A 4 15.41 2.07 14.33
N HIS A 5 15.56 2.82 15.42
CA HIS A 5 14.79 4.02 15.68
C HIS A 5 15.27 5.08 14.68
N VAL A 6 14.71 5.02 13.47
CA VAL A 6 14.78 6.13 12.52
C VAL A 6 14.21 7.33 13.26
N ALA A 7 15.01 8.40 13.39
CA ALA A 7 14.63 9.62 14.09
C ALA A 7 13.24 10.11 13.61
N PRO A 8 12.38 10.61 14.51
CA PRO A 8 11.00 10.97 14.19
C PRO A 8 10.90 11.93 12.99
N ALA A 9 11.84 12.88 12.87
CA ALA A 9 11.91 13.81 11.74
C ALA A 9 12.11 13.12 10.37
N VAL A 10 12.91 12.05 10.31
CA VAL A 10 13.16 11.30 9.06
C VAL A 10 11.93 10.46 8.68
N ARG A 11 11.13 10.02 9.66
CA ARG A 11 9.84 9.35 9.39
C ARG A 11 8.80 10.32 8.85
N GLU A 12 8.72 11.52 9.40
CA GLU A 12 7.80 12.57 8.92
C GLU A 12 8.18 13.04 7.52
N GLU A 13 9.46 13.26 7.26
CA GLU A 13 9.97 13.65 5.94
C GLU A 13 9.67 12.57 4.89
N ARG A 14 9.95 11.29 5.19
CA ARG A 14 9.60 10.19 4.28
C ARG A 14 8.11 10.07 4.02
N ALA A 15 7.29 10.21 5.07
CA ALA A 15 5.83 10.16 4.95
C ALA A 15 5.28 11.33 4.14
N ALA A 16 5.92 12.50 4.19
CA ALA A 16 5.61 13.63 3.33
C ALA A 16 5.94 13.34 1.86
N VAL A 17 7.10 12.72 1.58
CA VAL A 17 7.46 12.35 0.19
C VAL A 17 6.48 11.33 -0.40
N ASP A 18 6.08 10.31 0.36
CA ASP A 18 5.13 9.30 -0.14
C ASP A 18 3.76 9.94 -0.48
N SER A 19 3.30 10.89 0.35
CA SER A 19 2.08 11.66 0.07
C SER A 19 2.22 12.58 -1.15
N GLN A 20 3.37 13.24 -1.34
CA GLN A 20 3.65 14.07 -2.52
C GLN A 20 3.65 13.25 -3.81
N ILE A 21 4.21 12.04 -3.81
CA ILE A 21 4.17 11.15 -4.97
C ILE A 21 2.72 10.74 -5.28
N ALA A 22 1.93 10.41 -4.25
CA ALA A 22 0.52 10.06 -4.43
C ALA A 22 -0.30 11.21 -5.04
N GLU A 23 -0.05 12.44 -4.62
CA GLU A 23 -0.65 13.66 -5.20
C GLU A 23 -0.24 13.86 -6.66
N ALA A 24 1.05 13.69 -6.98
CA ALA A 24 1.54 13.78 -8.34
C ALA A 24 0.89 12.73 -9.26
N VAL A 25 0.77 11.49 -8.79
CA VAL A 25 0.05 10.42 -9.51
C VAL A 25 -1.40 10.82 -9.76
N CYS A 26 -2.10 11.36 -8.75
CA CYS A 26 -3.48 11.84 -8.89
C CYS A 26 -3.59 12.94 -9.96
N ALA A 27 -2.68 13.92 -9.93
CA ALA A 27 -2.65 15.00 -10.91
C ALA A 27 -2.40 14.50 -12.35
N LEU A 28 -1.50 13.53 -12.54
CA LEU A 28 -1.22 12.92 -13.84
C LEU A 28 -2.44 12.15 -14.37
N LEU A 29 -3.12 11.39 -13.51
CA LEU A 29 -4.35 10.69 -13.87
C LEU A 29 -5.49 11.65 -14.26
N ILE A 30 -5.62 12.80 -13.59
CA ILE A 30 -6.60 13.83 -13.93
C ILE A 30 -6.32 14.41 -15.32
N ARG A 31 -5.04 14.57 -15.69
CA ARG A 31 -4.62 15.05 -17.02
C ARG A 31 -4.73 13.97 -18.11
N GLY A 32 -5.02 12.73 -17.73
CA GLY A 32 -5.13 11.59 -18.66
C GLY A 32 -3.82 10.88 -18.97
N ASP A 33 -2.71 11.29 -18.36
CA ASP A 33 -1.39 10.69 -18.57
C ASP A 33 -1.20 9.46 -17.68
N ARG A 34 -1.74 8.33 -18.13
CA ARG A 34 -1.69 7.06 -17.39
C ARG A 34 -0.29 6.45 -17.33
N LEU A 35 0.54 6.69 -18.34
CA LEU A 35 1.89 6.15 -18.39
C LEU A 35 2.76 6.81 -17.33
N ALA A 36 2.82 8.14 -17.34
CA ALA A 36 3.59 8.89 -16.34
C ALA A 36 3.04 8.65 -14.92
N ALA A 37 1.72 8.52 -14.76
CA ALA A 37 1.13 8.16 -13.49
C ALA A 37 1.61 6.78 -12.98
N GLY A 38 1.71 5.80 -13.88
CA GLY A 38 2.22 4.46 -13.57
C GLY A 38 3.70 4.49 -13.17
N GLU A 39 4.53 5.21 -13.91
CA GLU A 39 5.96 5.38 -13.61
C GLU A 39 6.17 6.04 -12.24
N ARG A 40 5.42 7.11 -11.95
CA ARG A 40 5.47 7.75 -10.63
C ARG A 40 4.97 6.83 -9.52
N PHE A 41 3.94 6.03 -9.78
CA PHE A 41 3.44 5.09 -8.79
C PHE A 41 4.41 3.92 -8.53
N ALA A 42 5.25 3.56 -9.49
CA ALA A 42 6.29 2.53 -9.29
C ALA A 42 7.24 2.90 -8.15
N GLU A 43 7.57 4.19 -7.97
CA GLU A 43 8.38 4.68 -6.85
C GLU A 43 7.73 4.34 -5.49
N ILE A 44 6.41 4.48 -5.38
CA ILE A 44 5.65 4.07 -4.18
C ILE A 44 5.77 2.56 -3.97
N VAL A 45 5.59 1.77 -5.03
CA VAL A 45 5.66 0.31 -4.96
C VAL A 45 7.03 -0.12 -4.43
N GLU A 46 8.12 0.36 -5.02
CA GLU A 46 9.49 0.01 -4.62
C GLU A 46 9.76 0.33 -3.14
N ARG A 47 9.28 1.50 -2.66
CA ARG A 47 9.48 1.95 -1.28
C ARG A 47 8.67 1.16 -0.27
N HIS A 48 7.45 0.73 -0.61
CA HIS A 48 6.53 0.12 0.33
C HIS A 48 6.44 -1.41 0.23
N GLN A 49 6.84 -2.04 -0.87
CA GLN A 49 6.63 -3.48 -1.12
C GLN A 49 7.17 -4.35 0.03
N ARG A 50 8.43 -4.16 0.45
CA ARG A 50 9.02 -4.96 1.55
C ARG A 50 8.28 -4.82 2.88
N ARG A 51 7.68 -3.66 3.15
CA ARG A 51 6.89 -3.43 4.37
C ARG A 51 5.49 -4.04 4.22
N ALA A 52 4.87 -3.87 3.06
CA ALA A 52 3.58 -4.46 2.72
C ALA A 52 3.61 -6.00 2.84
N THR A 53 4.61 -6.64 2.23
CA THR A 53 4.83 -8.09 2.32
C THR A 53 4.96 -8.55 3.78
N ARG A 54 5.76 -7.85 4.59
CA ARG A 54 5.90 -8.17 6.03
C ARG A 54 4.56 -8.07 6.76
N ILE A 55 3.81 -6.99 6.56
CA ILE A 55 2.50 -6.79 7.19
C ILE A 55 1.54 -7.90 6.76
N ALA A 56 1.38 -8.15 5.46
CA ALA A 56 0.47 -9.18 4.94
C ALA A 56 0.85 -10.58 5.45
N TYR A 57 2.15 -10.88 5.56
CA TYR A 57 2.62 -12.16 6.08
C TYR A 57 2.20 -12.41 7.53
N TYR A 58 2.10 -11.37 8.37
CA TYR A 58 1.56 -11.53 9.73
C TYR A 58 0.12 -12.05 9.74
N TYR A 59 -0.69 -11.68 8.76
CA TYR A 59 -2.10 -12.08 8.65
C TYR A 59 -2.29 -13.42 7.94
N LEU A 60 -1.68 -13.60 6.76
CA LEU A 60 -2.03 -14.69 5.85
C LEU A 60 -1.22 -15.96 6.09
N ARG A 61 0.07 -15.81 6.47
CA ARG A 61 1.03 -16.91 6.72
C ARG A 61 1.27 -17.85 5.54
N ASP A 62 0.85 -17.45 4.33
CA ASP A 62 1.04 -18.16 3.08
C ASP A 62 1.74 -17.21 2.08
N PRO A 63 2.93 -17.54 1.56
CA PRO A 63 3.66 -16.66 0.65
C PRO A 63 2.89 -16.29 -0.63
N ALA A 64 2.15 -17.23 -1.21
CA ALA A 64 1.41 -17.00 -2.45
C ALA A 64 0.21 -16.06 -2.19
N GLU A 65 -0.54 -16.28 -1.11
CA GLU A 65 -1.62 -15.37 -0.73
C GLU A 65 -1.10 -13.97 -0.35
N VAL A 66 0.11 -13.90 0.23
CA VAL A 66 0.77 -12.63 0.58
C VAL A 66 1.12 -11.83 -0.66
N ASP A 67 1.77 -12.45 -1.64
CA ASP A 67 2.17 -11.76 -2.87
C ASP A 67 0.94 -11.25 -3.62
N GLU A 68 -0.11 -12.08 -3.72
CA GLU A 68 -1.38 -11.69 -4.32
C GLU A 68 -2.06 -10.54 -3.56
N ALA A 69 -2.12 -10.61 -2.23
CA ALA A 69 -2.74 -9.55 -1.41
C ALA A 69 -1.99 -8.22 -1.51
N VAL A 70 -0.65 -8.24 -1.60
CA VAL A 70 0.17 -7.05 -1.76
C VAL A 70 -0.05 -6.43 -3.15
N GLN A 71 -0.05 -7.25 -4.21
CA GLN A 71 -0.32 -6.78 -5.57
C GLN A 71 -1.72 -6.16 -5.68
N ASP A 72 -2.74 -6.85 -5.17
CA ASP A 72 -4.12 -6.36 -5.11
C ASP A 72 -4.21 -5.02 -4.37
N ALA A 73 -3.49 -4.87 -3.25
CA ALA A 73 -3.51 -3.65 -2.47
C ALA A 73 -2.91 -2.47 -3.23
N PHE A 74 -1.79 -2.68 -3.94
CA PHE A 74 -1.19 -1.63 -4.78
C PHE A 74 -2.10 -1.27 -5.96
N LEU A 75 -2.70 -2.25 -6.63
CA LEU A 75 -3.65 -2.00 -7.71
C LEU A 75 -4.86 -1.21 -7.22
N LYS A 76 -5.45 -1.61 -6.08
CA LYS A 76 -6.55 -0.88 -5.44
C LYS A 76 -6.15 0.53 -5.05
N ALA A 77 -4.93 0.72 -4.52
CA ALA A 77 -4.41 2.02 -4.17
C ALA A 77 -4.26 2.91 -5.43
N PHE A 78 -3.72 2.39 -6.53
CA PHE A 78 -3.60 3.13 -7.78
C PHE A 78 -4.97 3.55 -8.34
N VAL A 79 -5.91 2.62 -8.42
CA VAL A 79 -7.27 2.88 -8.93
C VAL A 79 -8.02 3.90 -8.06
N ASN A 80 -7.84 3.83 -6.74
CA ASN A 80 -8.53 4.70 -5.79
C ASN A 80 -7.70 5.91 -5.35
N ILE A 81 -6.56 6.19 -6.00
CA ILE A 81 -5.63 7.24 -5.57
C ILE A 81 -6.29 8.63 -5.55
N ARG A 82 -7.31 8.85 -6.39
CA ARG A 82 -8.12 10.08 -6.38
C ARG A 82 -8.95 10.29 -5.11
N SER A 83 -9.16 9.22 -4.33
CA SER A 83 -9.87 9.28 -3.04
C SER A 83 -8.93 9.51 -1.86
N PHE A 84 -7.62 9.44 -2.08
CA PHE A 84 -6.62 9.78 -1.08
C PHE A 84 -6.77 11.26 -0.69
N ARG A 85 -6.75 11.53 0.62
CA ARG A 85 -6.85 12.89 1.18
C ARG A 85 -5.60 13.17 1.99
N GLU A 86 -5.01 14.34 1.76
CA GLU A 86 -3.76 14.85 2.35
C GLU A 86 -3.75 14.85 3.89
N ARG A 87 -4.92 14.77 4.53
CA ARG A 87 -5.07 14.69 5.99
C ARG A 87 -4.54 13.39 6.59
N LEU A 88 -4.25 12.38 5.78
CA LEU A 88 -3.69 11.10 6.20
C LEU A 88 -2.39 10.84 5.43
N TYR A 89 -1.36 10.36 6.10
CA TYR A 89 -0.17 9.87 5.41
C TYR A 89 -0.53 8.73 4.45
N PHE A 90 0.04 8.73 3.24
CA PHE A 90 -0.17 7.67 2.25
C PHE A 90 0.04 6.28 2.85
N GLU A 91 1.09 6.11 3.66
CA GLU A 91 1.41 4.85 4.35
C GLU A 91 0.21 4.32 5.17
N LEU A 92 -0.48 5.19 5.90
CA LEU A 92 -1.62 4.79 6.75
C LEU A 92 -2.84 4.44 5.89
N TRP A 93 -3.08 5.21 4.83
CA TRP A 93 -4.17 4.94 3.89
C TRP A 93 -3.95 3.61 3.17
N PHE A 94 -2.76 3.38 2.63
CA PHE A 94 -2.37 2.13 1.98
C PHE A 94 -2.41 0.93 2.92
N THR A 95 -1.91 1.09 4.16
CA THR A 95 -1.94 0.01 5.17
C THR A 95 -3.37 -0.45 5.45
N ARG A 96 -4.35 0.46 5.46
CA ARG A 96 -5.77 0.09 5.62
C ARG A 96 -6.28 -0.76 4.44
N ILE A 97 -5.95 -0.38 3.21
CA ILE A 97 -6.33 -1.15 2.01
C ILE A 97 -5.74 -2.57 2.10
N LEU A 98 -4.46 -2.67 2.43
CA LEU A 98 -3.75 -3.95 2.56
C LEU A 98 -4.35 -4.85 3.64
N VAL A 99 -4.52 -4.32 4.86
CA VAL A 99 -5.04 -5.07 6.00
C VAL A 99 -6.47 -5.53 5.74
N ASN A 100 -7.34 -4.66 5.20
CA ASN A 100 -8.69 -5.05 4.83
C ASN A 100 -8.69 -6.19 3.80
N GLY A 101 -7.82 -6.11 2.77
CA GLY A 101 -7.65 -7.18 1.79
C GLY A 101 -7.20 -8.50 2.40
N CYS A 102 -6.29 -8.47 3.38
CA CYS A 102 -5.85 -9.66 4.11
C CYS A 102 -7.01 -10.26 4.95
N LEU A 103 -7.75 -9.43 5.67
CA LEU A 103 -8.88 -9.87 6.49
C LEU A 103 -10.00 -10.50 5.64
N ASP A 104 -10.27 -9.94 4.47
CA ASP A 104 -11.28 -10.49 3.57
C ASP A 104 -10.87 -11.86 2.98
N ARG A 105 -9.58 -12.05 2.68
CA ARG A 105 -9.02 -13.35 2.31
C ARG A 105 -9.17 -14.38 3.44
N LEU A 106 -8.83 -14.01 4.67
CA LEU A 106 -9.02 -14.88 5.84
C LEU A 106 -10.49 -15.28 6.03
N LYS A 107 -11.43 -14.34 5.90
CA LYS A 107 -12.87 -14.62 5.95
C LYS A 107 -13.30 -15.57 4.83
N SER A 108 -12.76 -15.40 3.62
CA SER A 108 -13.05 -16.27 2.48
C SER A 108 -12.54 -17.70 2.72
N ARG A 109 -11.31 -17.86 3.22
CA ARG A 109 -10.73 -19.15 3.59
C ARG A 109 -11.55 -19.86 4.67
N ALA A 110 -11.94 -19.13 5.72
CA ALA A 110 -12.78 -19.67 6.79
C ALA A 110 -14.16 -20.11 6.29
N ARG A 111 -14.72 -19.48 5.25
CA ARG A 111 -15.96 -19.93 4.61
C ARG A 111 -15.75 -21.22 3.82
N ARG A 112 -14.67 -21.34 3.04
CA ARG A 112 -14.37 -22.56 2.26
C ARG A 112 -14.20 -23.79 3.14
N ASN A 113 -13.54 -23.65 4.29
CA ASN A 113 -13.29 -24.77 5.22
C ASN A 113 -14.51 -25.20 6.05
N ARG A 114 -15.66 -24.53 5.91
CA ARG A 114 -16.91 -24.89 6.63
C ARG A 114 -17.83 -25.82 5.82
N TRP A 115 -17.47 -26.11 4.57
CA TRP A 115 -18.15 -27.03 3.67
C TRP A 115 -17.21 -28.19 3.35
#